data_AF-A0A2J6TDJ7-F1
#
_entry.id   AF-A0A2J6TDJ7-F1
#
_cell.length_a   1.000
_cell.length_b   1.000
_cell.length_c   1.000
_cell.angle_alpha   90.00
_cell.angle_beta   90.00
_cell.angle_gamma   90.00
#
_symmetry.space_group_name_H-M   'P 1'
#
loop_
_entity.id
_entity.type
_entity.pdbx_description
1 polymer ?
#
loop_
_entity_poly.entity_id
_entity_poly.type
_entity_poly.pdbx_seq_one_letter_code
_entity_poly.pdbx_strand_id
1 'polypeptide(L)'
;MKRIVIHWDSILKGIERIIDGHMFMYPEKLQATFVENESFSQSRKFYWAIKSINEFVKYLSDDIQQWKLYREARVARFIVPKTEHFRIAKNMGKPWYSVKAAGEAATTACEELEGLRRRFESRLEEVKVMRDGLFNASAVIESRSATRLGENVMLLTYITIFFLPLAFCMSVWSINEAYGRKTLAWVSVLVALATYLATFNLNNVVRILRGAVNAVYEPRKTALVLAMVKDEKIEWRDTGKKFEAYRLIRPDDTPSEWNIPLFALRKIVRGFLGHFKRRGW
;
A
#
# COMPACT_ATOMS: atom_id res chain seq x y z
N MET A 1 -17.71 -32.10 28.35
CA MET A 1 -16.38 -32.00 27.72
C MET A 1 -16.27 -32.74 26.39
N LYS A 2 -16.51 -34.07 26.32
CA LYS A 2 -16.43 -34.81 25.04
C LYS A 2 -17.22 -34.21 23.86
N ARG A 3 -18.44 -33.68 24.10
CA ARG A 3 -19.22 -32.98 23.06
C ARG A 3 -18.54 -31.71 22.54
N ILE A 4 -17.80 -31.01 23.39
CA ILE A 4 -17.07 -29.77 23.03
C ILE A 4 -15.92 -30.12 22.10
N VAL A 5 -15.17 -31.19 22.39
CA VAL A 5 -14.09 -31.70 21.51
C VAL A 5 -14.61 -32.00 20.11
N ILE A 6 -15.71 -32.76 20.00
CA ILE A 6 -16.31 -33.14 18.71
C ILE A 6 -16.74 -31.91 17.92
N HIS A 7 -17.33 -30.91 18.59
CA HIS A 7 -17.77 -29.70 17.93
C HIS A 7 -16.60 -28.90 17.35
N TRP A 8 -15.54 -28.70 18.12
CA TRP A 8 -14.35 -28.00 17.65
C TRP A 8 -13.61 -28.75 16.53
N ASP A 9 -13.58 -30.08 16.57
CA ASP A 9 -12.98 -30.89 15.51
C ASP A 9 -13.79 -30.76 14.19
N SER A 10 -15.11 -30.67 14.29
CA SER A 10 -15.98 -30.39 13.13
C SER A 10 -15.74 -28.99 12.55
N ILE A 11 -15.56 -27.98 13.40
CA ILE A 11 -15.21 -26.61 12.97
C ILE A 11 -13.89 -26.62 12.20
N LEU A 12 -12.85 -27.27 12.74
CA LEU A 12 -11.54 -27.35 12.09
C LEU A 12 -11.67 -27.98 10.69
N LYS A 13 -12.35 -29.11 10.57
CA LYS A 13 -12.60 -29.78 9.27
C LYS A 13 -13.38 -28.91 8.30
N GLY A 14 -14.33 -28.13 8.79
CA GLY A 14 -15.08 -27.17 7.98
C GLY A 14 -14.19 -26.08 7.39
N ILE A 15 -13.27 -25.54 8.19
CA ILE A 15 -12.29 -24.55 7.76
C ILE A 15 -11.31 -25.15 6.76
N GLU A 16 -10.75 -26.33 7.05
CA GLU A 16 -9.85 -27.05 6.14
C GLU A 16 -10.51 -27.26 4.78
N ARG A 17 -11.79 -27.64 4.73
CA ARG A 17 -12.53 -27.78 3.47
C ARG A 17 -12.68 -26.49 2.68
N ILE A 18 -12.83 -25.34 3.36
CA ILE A 18 -12.96 -24.03 2.72
C ILE A 18 -11.61 -23.57 2.14
N ILE A 19 -10.51 -23.87 2.84
CA ILE A 19 -9.16 -23.45 2.48
C ILE A 19 -8.54 -24.38 1.43
N ASP A 20 -8.57 -25.70 1.67
CA ASP A 20 -7.89 -26.71 0.85
C ASP A 20 -8.65 -27.05 -0.45
N GLY A 21 -9.85 -26.48 -0.63
CA GLY A 21 -10.76 -26.77 -1.73
C GLY A 21 -10.07 -26.92 -3.08
N HIS A 22 -9.92 -28.17 -3.54
CA HIS A 22 -9.28 -28.62 -4.80
C HIS A 22 -7.89 -28.05 -5.12
N MET A 23 -7.24 -27.35 -4.19
CA MET A 23 -6.03 -26.58 -4.46
C MET A 23 -4.87 -27.51 -4.82
N PHE A 24 -4.71 -28.62 -4.09
CA PHE A 24 -3.54 -29.51 -4.21
C PHE A 24 -3.63 -30.57 -5.32
N MET A 25 -4.81 -30.84 -5.88
CA MET A 25 -4.99 -31.97 -6.79
C MET A 25 -4.63 -31.68 -8.25
N TYR A 26 -4.49 -30.41 -8.65
CA TYR A 26 -4.28 -30.03 -10.05
C TYR A 26 -3.26 -28.88 -10.19
N PRO A 27 -2.04 -29.14 -10.68
CA PRO A 27 -0.97 -28.13 -10.76
C PRO A 27 -1.32 -26.95 -11.69
N GLU A 28 -2.11 -27.15 -12.73
CA GLU A 28 -2.57 -26.06 -13.61
C GLU A 28 -3.56 -25.12 -12.90
N LYS A 29 -4.45 -25.68 -12.06
CA LYS A 29 -5.37 -24.88 -11.23
C LYS A 29 -4.62 -24.16 -10.11
N LEU A 30 -3.50 -24.72 -9.64
CA LEU A 30 -2.64 -24.14 -8.63
C LEU A 30 -2.09 -22.78 -9.13
N GLN A 31 -1.55 -22.72 -10.36
CA GLN A 31 -1.02 -21.48 -10.95
C GLN A 31 -2.09 -20.40 -11.12
N ALA A 32 -3.27 -20.75 -11.63
CA ALA A 32 -4.39 -19.81 -11.77
C ALA A 32 -4.95 -19.35 -10.41
N THR A 33 -4.79 -20.15 -9.35
CA THR A 33 -5.25 -19.81 -8.00
C THR A 33 -4.27 -18.89 -7.26
N PHE A 34 -2.98 -18.93 -7.61
CA PHE A 34 -1.95 -18.02 -7.07
C PHE A 34 -1.96 -16.62 -7.69
N VAL A 35 -2.93 -16.32 -8.54
CA VAL A 35 -3.14 -14.97 -9.06
C VAL A 35 -4.45 -14.44 -8.51
N GLU A 36 -4.40 -13.28 -7.85
CA GLU A 36 -5.62 -12.62 -7.41
C GLU A 36 -6.49 -12.23 -8.62
N ASN A 37 -7.79 -12.49 -8.50
CA ASN A 37 -8.76 -11.89 -9.40
C ASN A 37 -9.05 -10.45 -8.97
N GLU A 38 -9.64 -9.64 -9.87
CA GLU A 38 -9.99 -8.24 -9.58
C GLU A 38 -10.89 -8.06 -8.34
N SER A 39 -11.60 -9.11 -7.93
CA SER A 39 -12.44 -9.10 -6.73
C SER A 39 -11.68 -9.49 -5.44
N PHE A 40 -10.36 -9.73 -5.47
CA PHE A 40 -9.55 -10.12 -4.31
C PHE A 40 -10.15 -11.30 -3.51
N SER A 41 -10.84 -12.21 -4.21
CA SER A 41 -11.66 -13.23 -3.56
C SER A 41 -10.82 -14.22 -2.73
N GLN A 42 -9.62 -14.57 -3.17
CA GLN A 42 -8.74 -15.50 -2.46
C GLN A 42 -8.10 -14.86 -1.22
N SER A 43 -7.61 -13.62 -1.33
CA SER A 43 -7.06 -12.92 -0.18
C SER A 43 -8.11 -12.63 0.89
N ARG A 44 -9.36 -12.34 0.49
CA ARG A 44 -10.48 -12.23 1.44
C ARG A 44 -10.74 -13.54 2.18
N LYS A 45 -10.66 -14.69 1.50
CA LYS A 45 -10.78 -16.01 2.14
C LYS A 45 -9.64 -16.27 3.12
N PHE A 46 -8.39 -16.06 2.72
CA PHE A 46 -7.23 -16.22 3.61
C PHE A 46 -7.31 -15.29 4.82
N TYR A 47 -7.68 -14.03 4.62
CA TYR A 47 -7.88 -13.07 5.71
C TYR A 47 -8.98 -13.52 6.68
N TRP A 48 -10.13 -13.96 6.15
CA TRP A 48 -11.21 -14.50 6.97
C TRP A 48 -10.77 -15.73 7.75
N ALA A 49 -10.06 -16.66 7.11
CA ALA A 49 -9.55 -17.87 7.75
C ALA A 49 -8.56 -17.56 8.88
N ILE A 50 -7.55 -16.72 8.62
CA ILE A 50 -6.56 -16.30 9.61
C ILE A 50 -7.23 -15.62 10.80
N LYS A 51 -8.19 -14.71 10.55
CA LYS A 51 -8.92 -14.02 11.62
C LYS A 51 -9.74 -15.02 12.44
N SER A 52 -10.48 -15.90 11.78
CA SER A 52 -11.35 -16.87 12.44
C SER A 52 -10.54 -17.88 13.28
N ILE A 53 -9.48 -18.46 12.72
CA ILE A 53 -8.60 -19.41 13.42
C ILE A 53 -7.95 -18.75 14.63
N ASN A 54 -7.45 -17.51 14.51
CA ASN A 54 -6.89 -16.79 15.66
C ASN A 54 -7.89 -16.62 16.80
N GLU A 55 -9.13 -16.23 16.49
CA GLU A 55 -10.18 -16.10 17.51
C GLU A 55 -10.55 -17.46 18.11
N PHE A 56 -10.61 -18.53 17.32
CA PHE A 56 -10.87 -19.88 17.83
C PHE A 56 -9.76 -20.39 18.75
N VAL A 57 -8.49 -20.12 18.44
CA VAL A 57 -7.36 -20.47 19.31
C VAL A 57 -7.43 -19.73 20.65
N LYS A 58 -7.85 -18.46 20.65
CA LYS A 58 -8.08 -17.70 21.89
C LYS A 58 -9.20 -18.33 22.73
N TYR A 59 -10.37 -18.55 22.14
CA TYR A 59 -11.51 -19.17 22.84
C TYR A 59 -11.15 -20.56 23.39
N LEU A 60 -10.47 -21.40 22.61
CA LEU A 60 -9.99 -22.71 23.06
C LEU A 60 -9.02 -22.59 24.24
N SER A 61 -8.10 -21.61 24.20
CA SER A 61 -7.15 -21.39 25.28
C SER A 61 -7.84 -20.95 26.56
N ASP A 62 -8.82 -20.03 26.44
CA ASP A 62 -9.63 -19.56 27.56
C ASP A 62 -10.46 -20.70 28.16
N ASP A 63 -11.13 -21.51 27.33
CA ASP A 63 -11.92 -22.67 27.76
C ASP A 63 -11.07 -23.69 28.52
N ILE A 64 -9.88 -24.02 27.99
CA ILE A 64 -8.93 -24.94 28.64
C ILE A 64 -8.48 -24.36 29.99
N GLN A 65 -8.17 -23.08 30.05
CA GLN A 65 -7.72 -22.41 31.27
C GLN A 65 -8.82 -22.37 32.34
N GLN A 66 -10.05 -22.01 31.96
CA GLN A 66 -11.20 -22.00 32.86
C GLN A 66 -11.47 -23.39 33.42
N TRP A 67 -11.36 -24.43 32.60
CA TRP A 67 -11.49 -25.81 33.07
C TRP A 67 -10.41 -26.18 34.09
N LYS A 68 -9.14 -25.83 33.84
CA LYS A 68 -8.03 -26.09 34.78
C LYS A 68 -8.28 -25.43 36.13
N LEU A 69 -8.65 -24.15 36.13
CA LEU A 69 -8.97 -23.40 37.34
C LEU A 69 -10.17 -23.99 38.10
N TYR A 70 -11.23 -24.37 37.39
CA TYR A 70 -12.39 -25.03 37.99
C TYR A 70 -12.02 -26.36 38.64
N ARG A 71 -11.20 -27.18 37.95
CA ARG A 71 -10.72 -28.48 38.45
C ARG A 71 -9.93 -28.31 39.73
N GLU A 72 -8.99 -27.37 39.77
CA GLU A 72 -8.17 -27.08 40.96
C GLU A 72 -9.03 -26.59 42.12
N ALA A 73 -9.93 -25.62 41.87
CA ALA A 73 -10.72 -25.00 42.92
C ALA A 73 -11.80 -25.92 43.52
N ARG A 74 -12.47 -26.73 42.69
CA ARG A 74 -13.69 -27.46 43.06
C ARG A 74 -13.54 -28.97 43.04
N VAL A 75 -12.73 -29.54 42.16
CA VAL A 75 -12.71 -31.01 41.94
C VAL A 75 -11.53 -31.67 42.67
N ALA A 76 -10.37 -31.02 42.73
CA ALA A 76 -9.15 -31.57 43.34
C ALA A 76 -9.36 -32.08 44.77
N ARG A 77 -10.19 -31.37 45.57
CA ARG A 77 -10.53 -31.73 46.95
C ARG A 77 -11.27 -33.07 47.10
N PHE A 78 -11.96 -33.53 46.06
CA PHE A 78 -12.75 -34.77 46.08
C PHE A 78 -12.01 -35.96 45.47
N ILE A 79 -10.92 -35.72 44.73
CA ILE A 79 -10.11 -36.77 44.09
C ILE A 79 -9.04 -37.31 45.06
N VAL A 80 -8.51 -36.48 45.96
CA VAL A 80 -7.51 -36.91 46.95
C VAL A 80 -8.15 -37.85 47.99
N PRO A 81 -7.68 -39.10 48.13
CA PRO A 81 -8.26 -40.02 49.11
C PRO A 81 -7.95 -39.55 50.54
N LYS A 82 -8.99 -39.24 51.31
CA LYS A 82 -8.89 -39.01 52.75
C LYS A 82 -9.17 -40.31 53.51
N THR A 83 -8.43 -40.55 54.60
CA THR A 83 -8.60 -41.70 55.49
C THR A 83 -10.02 -41.81 56.09
N GLU A 84 -10.75 -40.70 56.22
CA GLU A 84 -12.15 -40.68 56.66
C GLU A 84 -13.15 -41.29 55.65
N HIS A 85 -12.86 -41.24 54.34
CA HIS A 85 -13.76 -41.78 53.32
C HIS A 85 -13.86 -43.32 53.37
N PHE A 86 -12.85 -43.98 53.97
CA PHE A 86 -12.80 -45.43 54.15
C PHE A 86 -13.36 -45.90 55.50
N ARG A 87 -13.59 -44.99 56.47
CA ARG A 87 -14.15 -45.34 57.79
C ARG A 87 -15.68 -45.52 57.79
N ILE A 88 -16.39 -45.01 56.78
CA ILE A 88 -17.86 -45.03 56.68
C ILE A 88 -18.27 -45.79 55.40
N ALA A 89 -17.87 -47.04 55.22
CA ALA A 89 -18.07 -47.73 53.94
C ALA A 89 -18.74 -49.09 54.07
N LYS A 90 -20.09 -49.08 54.12
CA LYS A 90 -20.88 -50.08 53.37
C LYS A 90 -21.53 -49.48 52.11
N ASN A 91 -21.76 -48.16 52.07
CA ASN A 91 -22.48 -47.49 50.96
C ASN A 91 -21.79 -46.26 50.31
N MET A 92 -20.70 -45.68 50.88
CA MET A 92 -20.00 -44.51 50.29
C MET A 92 -18.98 -44.82 49.19
N GLY A 93 -18.69 -46.09 48.89
CA GLY A 93 -17.73 -46.45 47.83
C GLY A 93 -18.19 -46.02 46.43
N LYS A 94 -19.48 -46.21 46.10
CA LYS A 94 -20.01 -46.01 44.74
C LYS A 94 -19.89 -44.56 44.22
N PRO A 95 -20.21 -43.50 45.01
CA PRO A 95 -20.06 -42.12 44.55
C PRO A 95 -18.61 -41.70 44.28
N TRP A 96 -17.64 -42.17 45.07
CA TRP A 96 -16.23 -41.80 44.87
C TRP A 96 -15.65 -42.36 43.57
N TYR A 97 -15.91 -43.63 43.23
CA TYR A 97 -15.50 -44.20 41.95
C TYR A 97 -16.10 -43.44 40.75
N SER A 98 -17.33 -42.95 40.87
CA SER A 98 -17.99 -42.17 39.81
C SER A 98 -17.34 -40.79 39.59
N VAL A 99 -16.92 -40.11 40.67
CA VAL A 99 -16.23 -38.81 40.59
C VAL A 99 -14.81 -38.96 40.05
N LYS A 100 -14.10 -40.03 40.45
CA LYS A 100 -12.77 -40.34 39.92
C LYS A 100 -12.82 -40.64 38.42
N ALA A 101 -13.73 -41.51 37.97
CA ALA A 101 -13.91 -41.84 36.57
C ALA A 101 -14.32 -40.61 35.72
N ALA A 102 -15.20 -39.75 36.25
CA ALA A 102 -15.56 -38.49 35.59
C ALA A 102 -14.38 -37.52 35.50
N GLY A 103 -13.53 -37.45 36.52
CA GLY A 103 -12.32 -36.63 36.54
C GLY A 103 -11.25 -37.10 35.54
N GLU A 104 -11.06 -38.42 35.41
CA GLU A 104 -10.19 -39.02 34.39
C GLU A 104 -10.72 -38.71 32.98
N ALA A 105 -12.00 -38.95 32.71
CA ALA A 105 -12.62 -38.67 31.42
C ALA A 105 -12.55 -37.18 31.02
N ALA A 106 -12.61 -36.27 31.99
CA ALA A 106 -12.46 -34.85 31.75
C ALA A 106 -10.99 -34.42 31.58
N THR A 107 -10.04 -35.15 32.17
CA THR A 107 -8.60 -34.91 31.94
C THR A 107 -8.24 -35.31 30.50
N THR A 108 -8.67 -36.49 30.05
CA THR A 108 -8.49 -36.93 28.65
C THR A 108 -9.12 -35.97 27.66
N ALA A 109 -10.33 -35.49 27.92
CA ALA A 109 -10.99 -34.54 27.01
C ALA A 109 -10.28 -33.16 27.01
N CYS A 110 -9.60 -32.77 28.09
CA CYS A 110 -8.78 -31.56 28.11
C CYS A 110 -7.49 -31.73 27.29
N GLU A 111 -6.84 -32.90 27.36
CA GLU A 111 -5.69 -33.23 26.52
C GLU A 111 -6.06 -33.26 25.03
N GLU A 112 -7.24 -33.78 24.69
CA GLU A 112 -7.78 -33.74 23.32
C GLU A 112 -8.01 -32.30 22.82
N LEU A 113 -8.52 -31.40 23.68
CA LEU A 113 -8.67 -29.97 23.35
C LEU A 113 -7.32 -29.29 23.15
N GLU A 114 -6.32 -29.60 23.98
CA GLU A 114 -4.96 -29.09 23.80
C GLU A 114 -4.34 -29.56 22.48
N GLY A 115 -4.54 -30.84 22.12
CA GLY A 115 -4.13 -31.38 20.83
C GLY A 115 -4.84 -30.71 19.66
N LEU A 116 -6.13 -30.42 19.81
CA LEU A 116 -6.91 -29.70 18.79
C LEU A 116 -6.45 -28.25 18.65
N ARG A 117 -6.14 -27.55 19.75
CA ARG A 117 -5.56 -26.21 19.71
C ARG A 117 -4.25 -26.19 18.92
N ARG A 118 -3.35 -27.14 19.17
CA ARG A 118 -2.09 -27.26 18.40
C ARG A 118 -2.35 -27.49 16.91
N ARG A 119 -3.39 -28.25 16.55
CA ARG A 119 -3.81 -28.41 15.14
C ARG A 119 -4.28 -27.09 14.53
N PHE A 120 -5.10 -26.31 15.24
CA PHE A 120 -5.49 -24.97 14.78
C PHE A 120 -4.28 -24.04 14.60
N GLU A 121 -3.32 -24.06 15.53
CA GLU A 121 -2.08 -23.27 15.43
C GLU A 121 -1.22 -23.68 14.22
N SER A 122 -1.04 -24.99 13.99
CA SER A 122 -0.33 -25.49 12.80
C SER A 122 -1.00 -25.03 11.51
N ARG A 123 -2.33 -25.16 11.42
CA ARG A 123 -3.08 -24.70 10.25
C ARG A 123 -3.01 -23.20 10.07
N LEU A 124 -3.00 -22.43 11.16
CA LEU A 124 -2.84 -20.98 11.07
C LEU A 124 -1.53 -20.60 10.37
N GLU A 125 -0.42 -21.25 10.72
CA GLU A 125 0.89 -20.98 10.10
C GLU A 125 0.91 -21.40 8.63
N GLU A 126 0.35 -22.56 8.29
CA GLU A 126 0.23 -22.99 6.89
C GLU A 126 -0.57 -21.99 6.05
N VAL A 127 -1.70 -21.50 6.58
CA VAL A 127 -2.57 -20.52 5.92
C VAL A 127 -1.87 -19.17 5.74
N LYS A 128 -1.05 -18.74 6.70
CA LYS A 128 -0.21 -17.54 6.57
C LYS A 128 0.82 -17.70 5.46
N VAL A 129 1.51 -18.83 5.41
CA VAL A 129 2.50 -19.13 4.36
C VAL A 129 1.83 -19.15 2.98
N MET A 130 0.65 -19.76 2.86
CA MET A 130 -0.10 -19.77 1.59
C MET A 130 -0.50 -18.36 1.14
N ARG A 131 -0.99 -17.52 2.07
CA ARG A 131 -1.31 -16.11 1.79
C ARG A 131 -0.08 -15.33 1.33
N ASP A 132 1.05 -15.52 1.99
CA ASP A 132 2.28 -14.81 1.66
C ASP A 132 2.83 -15.27 0.30
N GLY A 133 2.72 -16.57 0.00
CA GLY A 133 2.98 -17.13 -1.33
C GLY A 133 2.10 -16.51 -2.42
N LEU A 134 0.80 -16.35 -2.15
CA LEU A 134 -0.15 -15.69 -3.05
C LEU A 134 0.26 -14.23 -3.32
N PHE A 135 0.52 -13.43 -2.29
CA PHE A 135 0.88 -12.03 -2.48
C PHE A 135 2.22 -11.84 -3.20
N ASN A 136 3.21 -12.67 -2.87
CA ASN A 136 4.50 -12.64 -3.56
C ASN A 136 4.34 -13.00 -5.04
N ALA A 137 3.53 -14.00 -5.38
CA ALA A 137 3.25 -14.37 -6.77
C ALA A 137 2.48 -13.26 -7.51
N SER A 138 1.41 -12.73 -6.92
CA SER A 138 0.64 -11.60 -7.46
C SER A 138 1.53 -10.39 -7.75
N ALA A 139 2.39 -10.00 -6.80
CA ALA A 139 3.29 -8.85 -6.95
C ALA A 139 4.27 -9.04 -8.12
N VAL A 140 4.81 -10.25 -8.32
CA VAL A 140 5.68 -10.56 -9.45
C VAL A 140 4.94 -10.47 -10.78
N ILE A 141 3.69 -10.95 -10.84
CA ILE A 141 2.87 -10.89 -12.06
C ILE A 141 2.47 -9.45 -12.38
N GLU A 142 2.09 -8.67 -11.37
CA GLU A 142 1.78 -7.26 -11.51
C GLU A 142 3.00 -6.48 -11.98
N SER A 143 4.18 -6.73 -11.39
CA SER A 143 5.44 -6.13 -11.82
C SER A 143 5.74 -6.45 -13.29
N ARG A 144 5.61 -7.71 -13.72
CA ARG A 144 5.81 -8.10 -15.13
C ARG A 144 4.82 -7.41 -16.06
N SER A 145 3.57 -7.27 -15.64
CA SER A 145 2.52 -6.60 -16.42
C SER A 145 2.80 -5.10 -16.55
N ALA A 146 3.26 -4.46 -15.47
CA ALA A 146 3.70 -3.07 -15.46
C ALA A 146 4.93 -2.84 -16.34
N THR A 147 5.91 -3.75 -16.33
CA THR A 147 7.07 -3.70 -17.23
C THR A 147 6.65 -3.77 -18.69
N ARG A 148 5.80 -4.75 -19.06
CA ARG A 148 5.28 -4.88 -20.43
C ARG A 148 4.48 -3.65 -20.87
N LEU A 149 3.68 -3.07 -19.96
CA LEU A 149 2.97 -1.83 -20.24
C LEU A 149 3.96 -0.67 -20.46
N GLY A 150 5.01 -0.57 -19.63
CA GLY A 150 6.08 0.40 -19.80
C GLY A 150 6.82 0.28 -21.13
N GLU A 151 7.12 -0.96 -21.56
CA GLU A 151 7.71 -1.25 -22.87
C GLU A 151 6.78 -0.82 -24.02
N ASN A 152 5.49 -1.11 -23.93
CA ASN A 152 4.51 -0.70 -24.93
C ASN A 152 4.41 0.83 -25.05
N VAL A 153 4.40 1.53 -23.91
CA VAL A 153 4.38 3.01 -23.87
C VAL A 153 5.67 3.59 -24.44
N MET A 154 6.82 2.99 -24.12
CA MET A 154 8.13 3.38 -24.65
C MET A 154 8.17 3.24 -26.17
N LEU A 155 7.68 2.12 -26.72
CA LEU A 155 7.64 1.88 -28.16
C LEU A 155 6.72 2.87 -28.88
N LEU A 156 5.54 3.15 -28.33
CA LEU A 156 4.64 4.17 -28.86
C LEU A 156 5.31 5.56 -28.84
N THR A 157 5.97 5.90 -27.73
CA THR A 157 6.65 7.19 -27.57
C THR A 157 7.77 7.36 -28.60
N TYR A 158 8.54 6.30 -28.88
CA TYR A 158 9.55 6.32 -29.94
C TYR A 158 8.98 6.56 -31.33
N ILE A 159 7.87 5.90 -31.67
CA ILE A 159 7.15 6.14 -32.93
C ILE A 159 6.67 7.60 -32.96
N THR A 160 6.09 8.12 -31.88
CA THR A 160 5.63 9.52 -31.84
C THR A 160 6.77 10.51 -32.00
N ILE A 161 7.89 10.35 -31.29
CA ILE A 161 9.07 11.22 -31.41
C ILE A 161 9.59 11.23 -32.85
N PHE A 162 9.55 10.08 -33.52
CA PHE A 162 9.96 9.95 -34.93
C PHE A 162 9.00 10.69 -35.88
N PHE A 163 7.70 10.48 -35.75
CA PHE A 163 6.71 11.01 -36.70
C PHE A 163 6.36 12.49 -36.48
N LEU A 164 6.41 12.99 -35.25
CA LEU A 164 5.96 14.33 -34.91
C LEU A 164 6.72 15.47 -35.64
N PRO A 165 8.07 15.51 -35.67
CA PRO A 165 8.79 16.53 -36.42
C PRO A 165 8.56 16.42 -37.92
N LEU A 166 8.48 15.18 -38.45
CA LEU A 166 8.23 14.94 -39.88
C LEU A 166 6.83 15.41 -40.29
N ALA A 167 5.81 15.06 -39.51
CA ALA A 167 4.43 15.48 -39.74
C ALA A 167 4.28 17.01 -39.64
N PHE A 168 4.97 17.64 -38.69
CA PHE A 168 5.01 19.10 -38.58
C PHE A 168 5.63 19.76 -39.81
N CYS A 169 6.78 19.28 -40.29
CA CYS A 169 7.40 19.80 -41.52
C CYS A 169 6.47 19.63 -42.73
N MET A 170 5.84 18.46 -42.89
CA MET A 170 4.88 18.23 -43.96
C MET A 170 3.67 19.18 -43.88
N SER A 171 3.12 19.40 -42.67
CA SER A 171 2.00 20.30 -42.45
C SER A 171 2.33 21.76 -42.78
N VAL A 172 3.48 22.27 -42.34
CA VAL A 172 3.91 23.66 -42.61
C VAL A 172 4.11 23.89 -44.11
N TRP A 173 4.67 22.91 -44.82
CA TRP A 173 4.86 23.00 -46.28
C TRP A 173 3.58 22.79 -47.07
N SER A 174 2.62 22.02 -46.54
CA SER A 174 1.30 21.86 -47.17
C SER A 174 0.50 23.17 -47.23
N ILE A 175 0.81 24.14 -46.36
CA ILE A 175 0.14 25.45 -46.32
C ILE A 175 0.69 26.41 -47.39
N ASN A 176 1.91 26.19 -47.89
CA ASN A 176 2.57 27.15 -48.77
C ASN A 176 3.28 26.47 -49.94
N GLU A 177 2.69 26.60 -51.14
CA GLU A 177 3.18 26.01 -52.39
C GLU A 177 4.48 26.66 -52.92
N ALA A 178 4.89 27.81 -52.37
CA ALA A 178 6.08 28.54 -52.83
C ALA A 178 7.41 27.89 -52.42
N TYR A 179 7.41 26.87 -51.57
CA TYR A 179 8.64 26.26 -51.09
C TYR A 179 9.13 25.11 -51.97
N GLY A 180 10.37 25.17 -52.42
CA GLY A 180 11.00 24.11 -53.21
C GLY A 180 11.14 22.78 -52.45
N ARG A 181 10.90 21.66 -53.15
CA ARG A 181 11.03 20.29 -52.62
C ARG A 181 12.41 19.99 -52.01
N LYS A 182 13.48 20.58 -52.56
CA LYS A 182 14.85 20.42 -52.03
C LYS A 182 15.00 21.10 -50.66
N THR A 183 14.37 22.26 -50.46
CA THR A 183 14.38 23.00 -49.20
C THR A 183 13.60 22.25 -48.12
N LEU A 184 12.45 21.67 -48.48
CA LEU A 184 11.68 20.79 -47.58
C LEU A 184 12.54 19.64 -47.05
N ALA A 185 13.24 18.92 -47.95
CA ALA A 185 14.06 17.78 -47.58
C ALA A 185 15.20 18.16 -46.61
N TRP A 186 15.87 19.28 -46.85
CA TRP A 186 16.94 19.73 -45.95
C TRP A 186 16.41 20.19 -44.59
N VAL A 187 15.31 20.95 -44.56
CA VAL A 187 14.74 21.43 -43.29
C VAL A 187 14.16 20.27 -42.48
N SER A 188 13.47 19.32 -43.11
CA SER A 188 12.91 18.17 -42.39
C SER A 188 13.99 17.30 -41.75
N VAL A 189 15.11 17.06 -42.44
CA VAL A 189 16.26 16.33 -41.88
C VAL A 189 16.87 17.09 -40.71
N LEU A 190 17.07 18.41 -40.84
CA LEU A 190 17.66 19.23 -39.78
C LEU A 190 16.77 19.26 -38.54
N VAL A 191 15.46 19.49 -38.72
CA VAL A 191 14.48 19.51 -37.63
C VAL A 191 14.40 18.15 -36.95
N ALA A 192 14.29 17.05 -37.71
CA ALA A 192 14.26 15.70 -37.14
C ALA A 192 15.54 15.38 -36.34
N LEU A 193 16.72 15.69 -36.90
CA LEU A 193 18.00 15.48 -36.23
C LEU A 193 18.09 16.30 -34.92
N ALA A 194 17.67 17.56 -34.94
CA ALA A 194 17.63 18.42 -33.76
C ALA A 194 16.66 17.86 -32.70
N THR A 195 15.45 17.44 -33.08
CA THR A 195 14.47 16.84 -32.18
C THR A 195 15.00 15.55 -31.55
N TYR A 196 15.66 14.69 -32.33
CA TYR A 196 16.23 13.45 -31.80
C TYR A 196 17.38 13.73 -30.84
N LEU A 197 18.32 14.61 -31.22
CA LEU A 197 19.42 14.99 -30.34
C LEU A 197 18.92 15.58 -29.01
N ALA A 198 17.90 16.44 -29.06
CA ALA A 198 17.28 17.00 -27.85
C ALA A 198 16.62 15.92 -26.98
N THR A 199 15.94 14.95 -27.61
CA THR A 199 15.22 13.88 -26.88
C THR A 199 16.18 12.85 -26.27
N PHE A 200 17.21 12.43 -26.99
CA PHE A 200 18.26 11.54 -26.45
C PHE A 200 19.08 12.22 -25.35
N ASN A 201 19.28 13.53 -25.44
CA ASN A 201 19.99 14.32 -24.44
C ASN A 201 19.04 15.02 -23.45
N LEU A 202 17.81 14.55 -23.28
CA LEU A 202 16.80 15.27 -22.49
C LEU A 202 17.29 15.55 -21.06
N ASN A 203 17.98 14.60 -20.43
CA ASN A 203 18.58 14.82 -19.09
C ASN A 203 19.61 15.95 -19.09
N ASN A 204 20.43 16.06 -20.13
CA ASN A 204 21.39 17.16 -20.27
C ASN A 204 20.68 18.48 -20.54
N VAL A 205 19.69 18.47 -21.43
CA VAL A 205 18.87 19.64 -21.76
C VAL A 205 18.14 20.15 -20.52
N VAL A 206 17.48 19.28 -19.76
CA VAL A 206 16.78 19.64 -18.52
C VAL A 206 17.77 20.17 -17.48
N ARG A 207 18.96 19.59 -17.36
CA ARG A 207 20.00 20.08 -16.44
C ARG A 207 20.49 21.49 -16.84
N ILE A 208 20.72 21.73 -18.13
CA ILE A 208 21.11 23.06 -18.64
C ILE A 208 19.98 24.06 -18.45
N LEU A 209 18.75 23.70 -18.81
CA LEU A 209 17.57 24.54 -18.63
C LEU A 209 17.35 24.87 -17.16
N ARG A 210 17.46 23.89 -16.25
CA ARG A 210 17.37 24.14 -14.82
C ARG A 210 18.50 25.05 -14.34
N GLY A 211 19.73 24.87 -14.83
CA GLY A 211 20.85 25.76 -14.53
C GLY A 211 20.62 27.21 -15.00
N ALA A 212 20.16 27.37 -16.24
CA ALA A 212 19.85 28.67 -16.82
C ALA A 212 18.66 29.36 -16.14
N VAL A 213 17.59 28.59 -15.87
CA VAL A 213 16.43 29.06 -15.12
C VAL A 213 16.87 29.47 -13.73
N ASN A 214 17.61 28.65 -12.99
CA ASN A 214 18.07 29.01 -11.64
C ASN A 214 18.95 30.26 -11.66
N ALA A 215 19.86 30.38 -12.63
CA ALA A 215 20.72 31.56 -12.77
C ALA A 215 19.95 32.86 -13.02
N VAL A 216 18.80 32.80 -13.70
CA VAL A 216 17.98 33.99 -14.02
C VAL A 216 16.87 34.22 -13.00
N TYR A 217 16.24 33.15 -12.54
CA TYR A 217 15.04 33.15 -11.70
C TYR A 217 15.37 33.39 -10.23
N GLU A 218 16.36 32.68 -9.65
CA GLU A 218 16.70 32.83 -8.22
C GLU A 218 17.09 34.25 -7.81
N PRO A 219 17.96 34.98 -8.55
CA PRO A 219 18.28 36.36 -8.17
C PRO A 219 17.07 37.29 -8.29
N ARG A 220 16.21 37.08 -9.29
CA ARG A 220 14.98 37.89 -9.47
C ARG A 220 13.92 37.57 -8.42
N LYS A 221 13.75 36.29 -8.07
CA LYS A 221 12.88 35.82 -6.99
C LYS A 221 13.31 36.44 -5.67
N THR A 222 14.60 36.36 -5.34
CA THR A 222 15.15 36.96 -4.11
C THR A 222 14.90 38.47 -4.06
N ALA A 223 15.14 39.19 -5.16
CA ALA A 223 14.88 40.62 -5.23
C ALA A 223 13.38 40.98 -5.10
N LEU A 224 12.49 40.16 -5.66
CA LEU A 224 11.04 40.34 -5.56
C LEU A 224 10.52 40.03 -4.16
N VAL A 225 10.99 38.96 -3.52
CA VAL A 225 10.61 38.61 -2.13
C VAL A 225 11.08 39.70 -1.16
N LEU A 226 12.29 40.22 -1.32
CA LEU A 226 12.76 41.38 -0.54
C LEU A 226 11.90 42.63 -0.76
N ALA A 227 11.39 42.84 -1.97
CA ALA A 227 10.46 43.93 -2.25
C ALA A 227 9.06 43.69 -1.66
N MET A 228 8.60 42.44 -1.56
CA MET A 228 7.34 42.08 -0.89
C MET A 228 7.40 42.35 0.61
N VAL A 229 8.50 41.99 1.27
CA VAL A 229 8.72 42.25 2.71
C VAL A 229 8.71 43.75 3.02
N LYS A 230 9.08 44.59 2.05
CA LYS A 230 9.11 46.06 2.18
C LYS A 230 7.86 46.76 1.64
N ASP A 231 6.83 46.03 1.15
CA ASP A 231 5.61 46.64 0.61
C ASP A 231 4.74 47.24 1.72
N GLU A 232 4.05 48.33 1.39
CA GLU A 232 3.15 49.04 2.31
C GLU A 232 1.89 48.21 2.66
N LYS A 233 1.46 47.30 1.76
CA LYS A 233 0.28 46.45 2.03
C LYS A 233 0.64 45.28 2.93
N ILE A 234 -0.12 45.14 4.03
CA ILE A 234 0.07 44.12 5.06
C ILE A 234 0.05 42.69 4.49
N GLU A 235 -0.83 42.39 3.54
CA GLU A 235 -0.96 41.08 2.89
C GLU A 235 0.33 40.63 2.18
N TRP A 236 0.98 41.53 1.45
CA TRP A 236 2.19 41.22 0.66
C TRP A 236 3.43 41.17 1.55
N ARG A 237 3.45 41.98 2.61
CA ARG A 237 4.48 41.94 3.64
C ARG A 237 4.47 40.62 4.41
N ASP A 238 3.28 40.14 4.80
CA ASP A 238 3.14 38.85 5.48
C ASP A 238 3.53 37.68 4.56
N THR A 239 3.09 37.73 3.30
CA THR A 239 3.47 36.75 2.27
C THR A 239 4.98 36.74 2.03
N GLY A 240 5.63 37.91 1.96
CA GLY A 240 7.08 38.02 1.82
C GLY A 240 7.85 37.44 3.01
N LYS A 241 7.38 37.67 4.24
CA LYS A 241 7.98 37.10 5.46
C LYS A 241 7.87 35.57 5.52
N LYS A 242 6.75 35.01 5.05
CA LYS A 242 6.58 33.56 4.90
C LYS A 242 7.59 32.96 3.91
N PHE A 243 7.84 33.63 2.78
CA PHE A 243 8.88 33.23 1.82
C PHE A 243 10.31 33.38 2.37
N GLU A 244 10.58 34.33 3.28
CA GLU A 244 11.88 34.51 3.92
C GLU A 244 12.15 33.46 5.02
N ALA A 245 11.15 33.15 5.85
CA ALA A 245 11.24 32.11 6.89
C ALA A 245 11.46 30.70 6.30
N TYR A 246 10.87 30.44 5.13
CA TYR A 246 11.06 29.20 4.36
C TYR A 246 12.52 28.93 3.98
N ARG A 247 13.34 29.98 3.84
CA ARG A 247 14.77 29.83 3.50
C ARG A 247 15.57 29.13 4.62
N LEU A 248 14.98 28.93 5.80
CA LEU A 248 15.63 28.35 6.97
C LEU A 248 14.97 27.05 7.50
N ILE A 249 13.67 26.76 7.28
CA ILE A 249 12.99 25.59 7.92
C ILE A 249 11.84 25.01 7.05
N ARG A 250 11.87 23.68 6.85
CA ARG A 250 10.89 22.64 6.37
C ARG A 250 9.70 22.98 5.42
N PRO A 251 9.24 22.01 4.60
CA PRO A 251 8.45 22.23 3.37
C PRO A 251 6.92 22.26 3.50
N ASP A 252 6.34 22.13 4.71
CA ASP A 252 4.94 21.73 4.83
C ASP A 252 3.90 22.89 4.82
N ASP A 253 4.34 24.16 4.79
CA ASP A 253 3.44 25.33 4.73
C ASP A 253 3.96 26.41 3.75
N THR A 254 4.10 26.03 2.48
CA THR A 254 4.58 26.96 1.44
C THR A 254 3.45 27.84 0.90
N PRO A 255 3.57 29.19 0.94
CA PRO A 255 2.69 30.05 0.16
C PRO A 255 2.89 29.77 -1.34
N SER A 256 1.79 29.77 -2.09
CA SER A 256 1.78 29.47 -3.53
C SER A 256 2.82 30.29 -4.29
N GLU A 257 3.67 29.62 -5.09
CA GLU A 257 4.70 30.27 -5.92
C GLU A 257 4.09 31.22 -6.97
N TRP A 258 2.78 31.10 -7.26
CA TRP A 258 2.02 32.01 -8.12
C TRP A 258 1.92 33.45 -7.58
N ASN A 259 2.17 33.66 -6.29
CA ASN A 259 2.19 35.01 -5.69
C ASN A 259 3.37 35.86 -6.19
N ILE A 260 4.48 35.23 -6.60
CA ILE A 260 5.69 35.90 -7.10
C ILE A 260 5.44 36.59 -8.46
N PRO A 261 4.94 35.90 -9.50
CA PRO A 261 4.62 36.55 -10.78
C PRO A 261 3.47 37.57 -10.63
N LEU A 262 2.49 37.33 -9.77
CA LEU A 262 1.38 38.26 -9.54
C LEU A 262 1.85 39.60 -8.94
N PHE A 263 2.77 39.56 -7.97
CA PHE A 263 3.37 40.77 -7.41
C PHE A 263 4.28 41.49 -8.41
N ALA A 264 5.04 40.75 -9.24
CA ALA A 264 5.85 41.34 -10.30
C ALA A 264 4.97 42.12 -11.30
N LEU A 265 3.85 41.53 -11.72
CA LEU A 265 2.89 42.16 -12.63
C LEU A 265 2.27 43.42 -12.01
N ARG A 266 1.88 43.37 -10.74
CA ARG A 266 1.39 44.54 -10.00
C ARG A 266 2.43 45.67 -9.92
N LYS A 267 3.70 45.34 -9.68
CA LYS A 267 4.79 46.33 -9.62
C LYS A 267 4.98 47.03 -10.97
N ILE A 268 4.87 46.28 -12.08
CA ILE A 268 4.91 46.82 -13.43
C ILE A 268 3.72 47.75 -13.68
N VAL A 269 2.50 47.32 -13.35
CA VAL A 269 1.27 48.12 -13.52
C VAL A 269 1.30 49.41 -12.69
N ARG A 270 1.74 49.34 -11.42
CA ARG A 270 1.90 50.53 -10.55
C ARG A 270 2.99 51.47 -11.08
N GLY A 271 4.09 50.93 -11.61
CA GLY A 271 5.13 51.72 -12.27
C GLY A 271 4.61 52.45 -13.51
N PHE A 272 3.83 51.78 -14.35
CA PHE A 272 3.19 52.37 -15.53
C PHE A 272 2.18 53.46 -15.18
N LEU A 273 1.30 53.20 -14.21
CA LEU A 273 0.32 54.18 -13.72
C LEU A 273 0.98 55.39 -13.05
N GLY A 274 2.06 55.18 -12.29
CA GLY A 274 2.84 56.27 -11.69
C GLY A 274 3.58 57.12 -12.72
N HIS A 275 4.05 56.51 -13.81
CA HIS A 275 4.69 57.20 -14.92
C HIS A 275 3.67 58.00 -15.77
N PHE A 276 2.45 57.50 -15.96
CA PHE A 276 1.35 58.24 -16.57
C PHE A 276 0.93 59.44 -15.72
N LYS A 277 0.78 59.25 -14.40
CA LYS A 277 0.43 60.33 -13.46
C LYS A 277 1.51 61.43 -13.35
N ARG A 278 2.78 61.11 -13.63
CA ARG A 278 3.89 62.08 -13.67
C ARG A 278 4.04 62.81 -15.01
N ARG A 279 3.42 62.32 -16.10
CA ARG A 279 3.51 62.92 -17.44
C ARG A 279 2.31 63.77 -17.86
N GLY A 280 1.34 64.01 -16.96
CA GLY A 280 0.32 65.04 -17.15
C GLY A 280 -0.65 64.74 -18.29
N TRP A 281 -1.71 64.02 -17.96
CA TRP A 281 -3.09 64.44 -18.23
C TRP A 281 -3.81 64.45 -16.89
#